data_AF-A0AAV5VSA9-F1
#
_entry.id   AF-A0AAV5VSA9-F1
#
_cell.length_a   1.000
_cell.length_b   1.000
_cell.length_c   1.000
_cell.angle_alpha   90.00
_cell.angle_beta   90.00
_cell.angle_gamma   90.00
#
_symmetry.space_group_name_H-M   'P 1'
#
loop_
_entity.id
_entity.type
_entity.pdbx_description
1 polymer ?
#
loop_
_entity_poly.entity_id
_entity_poly.type
_entity_poly.pdbx_seq_one_letter_code
_entity_poly.pdbx_strand_id
1 'polypeptide(L)'
;QVGAYRWLLLSFAVVDILISLVHFALMPVIHMTEYGYVFFGYRWLEASTDEGVRASILWVLLFYQTFVLTAFHYVYRFVVV
;
A
#
# COMPACT_ATOMS: atom_id res chain seq x y z
N GLN A 1 9.54 -23.78 15.18
CA GLN A 1 9.93 -23.50 13.78
C GLN A 1 8.83 -22.68 13.13
N VAL A 2 9.16 -21.70 12.29
CA VAL A 2 8.17 -20.76 11.69
C VAL A 2 7.17 -21.46 10.74
N GLY A 3 7.42 -22.70 10.30
CA GLY A 3 6.44 -23.52 9.57
C GLY A 3 5.85 -22.83 8.34
N ALA A 4 4.57 -23.08 8.03
CA ALA A 4 3.86 -22.42 6.93
C ALA A 4 3.66 -20.91 7.14
N TYR A 5 3.72 -20.42 8.39
CA TYR A 5 3.57 -19.00 8.74
C TYR A 5 4.61 -18.09 8.08
N ARG A 6 5.77 -18.63 7.68
CA ARG A 6 6.81 -17.86 6.96
C ARG A 6 6.33 -17.30 5.63
N TRP A 7 5.44 -18.02 4.94
CA TRP A 7 4.88 -17.59 3.67
C TRP A 7 3.88 -16.45 3.87
N LEU A 8 3.13 -16.49 4.97
CA LEU A 8 2.22 -15.41 5.32
C LEU A 8 2.99 -14.13 5.67
N LEU A 9 4.08 -14.25 6.43
CA LEU A 9 5.00 -13.13 6.73
C LEU A 9 5.65 -12.55 5.47
N LEU A 10 6.10 -13.42 4.56
CA LEU A 10 6.70 -12.98 3.29
C LEU A 10 5.66 -12.24 2.43
N SER A 11 4.45 -12.79 2.28
CA SER A 11 3.37 -12.14 1.54
C SER A 11 3.02 -10.78 2.14
N PHE A 12 2.96 -10.67 3.47
CA PHE A 12 2.74 -9.41 4.16
C PHE A 12 3.83 -8.39 3.83
N ALA A 13 5.11 -8.77 3.95
CA ALA A 13 6.23 -7.89 3.63
C ALA A 13 6.24 -7.44 2.16
N VAL A 14 5.94 -8.35 1.21
CA VAL A 14 5.88 -8.02 -0.22
C VAL A 14 4.76 -7.00 -0.50
N VAL A 15 3.56 -7.23 0.04
CA VAL A 15 2.43 -6.31 -0.13
C VAL A 15 2.75 -4.95 0.47
N ASP A 16 3.39 -4.90 1.64
CA ASP A 16 3.75 -3.67 2.34
C ASP A 16 4.79 -2.84 1.57
N ILE A 17 5.77 -3.51 0.94
CA ILE A 17 6.72 -2.85 0.03
C ILE A 17 6.01 -2.32 -1.21
N LEU A 18 5.12 -3.11 -1.83
CA LEU A 18 4.42 -2.72 -3.05
C LEU A 18 3.52 -1.50 -2.80
N ILE A 19 2.71 -1.50 -1.73
CA ILE A 19 1.87 -0.33 -1.42
C ILE A 19 2.70 0.89 -1.09
N SER A 20 3.85 0.73 -0.42
CA SER A 20 4.78 1.83 -0.14
C SER A 20 5.37 2.44 -1.41
N LEU A 21 5.73 1.61 -2.39
CA LEU A 21 6.20 2.07 -3.70
C LEU A 21 5.10 2.80 -4.48
N VAL A 22 3.86 2.28 -4.45
CA VAL A 22 2.72 2.95 -5.08
C VAL A 22 2.42 4.28 -4.37
N HIS A 23 2.45 4.31 -3.04
CA HIS A 23 2.31 5.55 -2.27
C HIS A 23 3.39 6.55 -2.68
N PHE A 24 4.66 6.12 -2.72
CA PHE A 24 5.77 6.99 -3.08
C PHE A 24 5.63 7.54 -4.52
N ALA A 25 5.19 6.71 -5.45
CA ALA A 25 5.04 7.10 -6.84
C ALA A 25 3.83 8.02 -7.08
N LEU A 26 2.69 7.76 -6.42
CA LEU A 26 1.41 8.44 -6.69
C LEU A 26 1.16 9.64 -5.78
N MET A 27 1.58 9.57 -4.52
CA MET A 27 1.24 10.61 -3.56
C MET A 27 2.22 11.77 -3.68
N PRO A 28 1.72 13.00 -3.89
CA PRO A 28 2.58 14.17 -3.90
C PRO A 28 3.22 14.37 -2.53
N VAL A 29 4.47 14.80 -2.51
CA VAL A 29 5.12 15.25 -1.28
C VAL A 29 4.47 16.57 -0.88
N ILE A 30 3.89 16.61 0.32
CA ILE A 30 3.22 17.79 0.85
C ILE A 30 4.18 18.49 1.80
N HIS A 31 4.57 19.71 1.45
CA HIS A 31 5.31 20.59 2.35
C HIS A 31 4.35 21.60 2.99
N MET A 32 4.17 21.51 4.32
CA MET A 32 3.42 22.49 5.08
C MET A 32 4.26 23.73 5.36
N THR A 33 3.68 24.90 5.13
CA THR A 33 4.20 26.19 5.58
C THR A 33 3.24 26.79 6.59
N GLU A 34 3.64 27.88 7.26
CA GLU A 34 2.82 28.56 8.26
C GLU A 34 1.44 29.04 7.71
N TYR A 35 1.36 29.27 6.39
CA TYR A 35 0.17 29.84 5.75
C TYR A 35 -0.46 28.93 4.68
N GLY A 36 0.00 27.69 4.52
CA GLY A 36 -0.56 26.79 3.51
C GLY A 36 0.24 25.52 3.23
N TYR A 37 -0.01 24.94 2.05
CA TYR A 37 0.56 23.67 1.61
C TYR A 37 1.12 23.79 0.20
N VAL A 38 2.30 23.22 -0.04
CA VAL A 38 2.89 23.05 -1.38
C VAL A 38 2.91 21.56 -1.71
N PHE A 39 2.28 21.19 -2.82
CA PHE A 39 2.22 19.81 -3.31
C PHE A 39 3.25 19.61 -4.42
N PHE A 40 4.22 18.72 -4.18
CA PHE A 40 5.20 18.30 -5.17
C PHE A 40 4.80 16.93 -5.72
N GLY A 41 4.23 16.90 -6.92
CA GLY A 41 3.86 15.67 -7.62
C GLY A 41 4.61 15.52 -8.93
N TYR A 42 4.85 14.29 -9.38
CA TYR A 42 5.49 14.02 -10.66
C TYR A 42 4.45 13.86 -11.77
N ARG A 43 4.16 14.94 -12.52
CA ARG A 43 3.35 14.98 -13.77
C ARG A 43 1.99 14.24 -13.77
N TRP A 44 1.50 13.78 -12.62
CA TRP A 44 0.22 13.06 -12.51
C TRP A 44 -0.99 13.91 -12.89
N LEU A 45 -0.88 15.24 -12.83
CA LEU A 45 -1.92 16.15 -13.31
C LEU A 45 -2.09 16.12 -14.84
N GLU A 46 -1.07 15.67 -15.57
CA GLU A 46 -1.10 15.51 -17.04
C GLU A 46 -1.50 14.09 -17.45
N ALA A 47 -1.62 13.17 -16.49
CA ALA A 47 -1.98 11.78 -16.77
C ALA A 47 -3.42 11.69 -17.26
N SER A 48 -3.66 10.75 -18.17
CA SER A 48 -5.00 10.47 -18.68
C SER A 48 -5.90 9.91 -17.59
N THR A 49 -7.22 10.04 -17.77
CA THR A 49 -8.20 9.45 -16.84
C THR A 49 -8.04 7.94 -16.72
N ASP A 50 -7.68 7.23 -17.81
CA ASP A 50 -7.45 5.79 -17.78
C ASP A 50 -6.27 5.41 -16.88
N GLU A 51 -5.16 6.14 -16.97
CA GLU A 51 -4.00 5.95 -16.09
C GLU A 51 -4.37 6.20 -14.62
N GLY A 52 -5.15 7.25 -14.34
CA GLY A 52 -5.64 7.55 -12.99
C GLY A 52 -6.55 6.46 -12.42
N VAL A 53 -7.45 5.90 -13.24
CA VAL A 53 -8.32 4.78 -12.85
C VAL A 53 -7.49 3.54 -12.55
N ARG A 54 -6.53 3.18 -13.40
CA ARG A 54 -5.65 2.02 -13.20
C ARG A 54 -4.78 2.17 -11.94
N ALA A 55 -4.21 3.36 -11.71
CA ALA A 55 -3.45 3.67 -10.51
C ALA A 55 -4.31 3.57 -9.24
N SER A 56 -5.56 4.05 -9.31
CA SER A 56 -6.52 3.97 -8.21
C SER A 56 -6.94 2.54 -7.89
N ILE A 57 -7.18 1.71 -8.91
CA ILE A 57 -7.48 0.27 -8.74
C ILE A 57 -6.28 -0.43 -8.07
N LEU A 58 -5.06 -0.17 -8.54
CA LEU A 58 -3.85 -0.75 -7.96
C LEU A 58 -3.68 -0.34 -6.49
N TRP A 59 -3.90 0.93 -6.17
CA TRP A 59 -3.89 1.44 -4.80
C TRP A 59 -4.88 0.71 -3.92
N VAL A 60 -6.16 0.65 -4.34
CA VAL A 60 -7.23 0.00 -3.59
C VAL A 60 -6.93 -1.47 -3.35
N LEU A 61 -6.49 -2.22 -4.38
CA LEU A 61 -6.16 -3.63 -4.24
C LEU A 61 -5.05 -3.87 -3.22
N LEU A 62 -3.93 -3.14 -3.33
CA LEU A 62 -2.80 -3.31 -2.43
C LEU A 62 -3.12 -2.84 -1.01
N PHE A 63 -3.86 -1.74 -0.86
CA PHE A 63 -4.26 -1.20 0.43
C PHE A 63 -5.17 -2.17 1.20
N TYR A 64 -6.18 -2.75 0.54
CA TYR A 64 -7.07 -3.71 1.19
C TYR A 64 -6.39 -5.05 1.50
N GLN A 65 -5.41 -5.46 0.70
CA GLN A 65 -4.69 -6.71 0.89
C GLN A 65 -3.99 -6.77 2.26
N THR A 66 -3.49 -5.65 2.78
CA THR A 66 -2.86 -5.59 4.11
C THR A 66 -3.82 -5.96 5.23
N PHE A 67 -5.09 -5.53 5.17
CA PHE A 67 -6.12 -5.92 6.15
C PHE A 67 -6.43 -7.40 6.10
N VAL A 68 -6.57 -7.95 4.89
CA VAL A 68 -6.82 -9.38 4.67
C VAL A 68 -5.68 -10.23 5.22
N LEU A 69 -4.43 -9.87 4.93
CA LEU A 69 -3.26 -10.59 5.45
C LEU A 69 -3.14 -10.47 6.97
N THR A 70 -3.46 -9.31 7.54
CA THR A 70 -3.51 -9.12 9.00
C THR A 70 -4.56 -10.02 9.64
N ALA A 71 -5.74 -10.15 9.03
CA ALA A 71 -6.78 -11.08 9.50
C ALA A 71 -6.31 -12.54 9.43
N PHE A 72 -5.63 -12.94 8.35
CA PHE A 72 -5.01 -14.27 8.28
C PHE A 72 -3.93 -14.48 9.34
N HIS A 73 -3.13 -13.46 9.67
CA HIS A 73 -2.15 -13.55 10.76
C HIS A 73 -2.83 -13.80 12.10
N TYR A 74 -3.93 -13.10 12.37
CA TYR A 74 -4.73 -13.28 13.58
C TYR A 74 -5.31 -14.70 13.65
N VAL A 75 -6.01 -15.15 12.59
CA VAL A 75 -6.64 -16.48 12.56
C VAL A 75 -5.59 -17.59 12.66
N TYR A 76 -4.48 -17.49 11.92
CA TYR A 76 -3.42 -18.50 11.98
C TYR A 76 -2.86 -18.63 13.40
N ARG A 77 -2.61 -17.51 14.08
CA ARG A 77 -2.14 -17.53 15.47
C ARG A 77 -3.20 -18.09 16.42
N PHE A 78 -4.47 -17.77 16.23
CA PHE A 78 -5.55 -18.27 17.09
C PHE A 78 -5.78 -19.79 16.97
N VAL A 79 -5.60 -20.35 15.77
CA VAL A 79 -5.89 -21.77 15.50
C VAL A 79 -4.67 -22.67 15.72
N VAL A 80 -3.47 -22.19 15.38
CA VAL A 80 -2.26 -23.02 15.31
C VAL A 80 -1.35 -22.83 16.53
N VAL A 81 -1.47 -21.72 17.26
CA VAL A 81 -0.72 -21.44 18.50
C VAL A 81 -1.67 -21.52 19.69
#